data_AF-A0A6B3EE80-F1
#
_entry.id   AF-A0A6B3EE80-F1
#
_cell.length_a   1.000
_cell.length_b   1.000
_cell.length_c   1.000
_cell.angle_alpha   90.00
_cell.angle_beta   90.00
_cell.angle_gamma   90.00
#
_symmetry.space_group_name_H-M   'P 1'
#
loop_
_entity.id
_entity.type
_entity.pdbx_description
1 polymer ?
#
loop_
_entity_poly.entity_id
_entity_poly.type
_entity_poly.pdbx_seq_one_letter_code
_entity_poly.pdbx_strand_id
1 'polypeptide(L)'
;RPDALEELPAFPGDHLDKARGGGDLCVQACADDPQVAVHAIRNLARIGFGTVAIRWSQLGFGKTSSTTPGAETPRNLFGFKDGTNNIAGDETK
;
A
#
# COMPACT_ATOMS: atom_id res chain seq x y z
N ARG A 1 13.04 -16.38 -7.98
CA ARG A 1 11.72 -15.74 -8.15
C ARG A 1 10.67 -16.80 -7.83
N PRO A 2 9.75 -16.57 -6.87
CA PRO A 2 8.68 -17.52 -6.58
C PRO A 2 7.73 -17.68 -7.77
N ASP A 3 7.23 -18.90 -8.01
CA ASP A 3 6.32 -19.18 -9.12
C ASP A 3 5.02 -18.36 -9.01
N ALA A 4 4.55 -18.09 -7.78
CA ALA A 4 3.37 -17.25 -7.56
C ALA A 4 3.57 -15.75 -7.89
N LEU A 5 4.80 -15.30 -8.17
CA LEU A 5 5.10 -13.90 -8.53
C LEU A 5 5.16 -13.76 -10.05
N GLU A 6 4.00 -13.83 -10.69
CA GLU A 6 3.83 -13.69 -12.14
C GLU A 6 3.41 -12.27 -12.54
N GLU A 7 3.55 -11.94 -13.82
CA GLU A 7 3.01 -10.69 -14.34
C GLU A 7 1.48 -10.78 -14.40
N LEU A 8 0.80 -9.73 -13.91
CA LEU A 8 -0.65 -9.64 -14.02
C LEU A 8 -1.05 -9.50 -15.50
N PRO A 9 -2.10 -10.21 -15.96
CA PRO A 9 -2.62 -10.04 -17.31
C PRO A 9 -3.26 -8.66 -17.48
N ALA A 10 -3.47 -8.24 -18.73
CA ALA A 10 -4.26 -7.05 -19.02
C ALA A 10 -5.74 -7.29 -18.69
N PHE A 11 -6.38 -6.32 -18.04
CA PHE A 11 -7.81 -6.35 -17.72
C PHE A 11 -8.59 -5.33 -18.56
N PRO A 12 -9.87 -5.61 -18.90
CA PRO A 12 -10.73 -4.63 -19.54
C PRO A 12 -10.89 -3.38 -18.67
N GLY A 13 -10.60 -2.20 -19.24
CA GLY A 13 -10.67 -0.91 -18.53
C GLY A 13 -9.36 -0.45 -17.91
N ASP A 14 -8.26 -1.18 -18.10
CA ASP A 14 -6.93 -0.77 -17.65
C ASP A 14 -6.51 0.56 -18.30
N HIS A 15 -6.25 1.55 -17.45
CA HIS A 15 -5.65 2.83 -17.80
C HIS A 15 -4.39 3.05 -16.96
N LEU A 16 -3.45 2.12 -17.07
CA LEU A 16 -2.25 2.09 -16.23
C LEU A 16 -1.19 3.06 -16.75
N ASP A 17 -0.77 3.99 -15.89
CA ASP A 17 0.42 4.80 -16.12
C ASP A 17 1.68 3.98 -15.85
N LYS A 18 2.46 3.70 -16.90
CA LYS A 18 3.71 2.92 -16.83
C LYS A 18 4.73 3.54 -15.86
N ALA A 19 4.72 4.85 -15.64
CA ALA A 19 5.62 5.50 -14.70
C ALA A 19 5.22 5.25 -13.22
N ARG A 20 3.95 4.95 -12.95
CA ARG A 20 3.40 4.70 -11.61
C ARG A 20 3.07 3.23 -11.34
N GLY A 21 3.59 2.34 -12.19
CA GLY A 21 3.47 0.89 -12.06
C GLY A 21 4.84 0.20 -11.97
N GLY A 22 4.82 -1.05 -11.49
CA GLY A 22 6.03 -1.88 -11.31
C GLY A 22 7.02 -1.31 -10.30
N GLY A 23 8.25 -1.81 -10.35
CA GLY A 23 9.34 -1.46 -9.43
C GLY A 23 10.06 -2.72 -8.93
N ASP A 24 11.37 -2.62 -8.71
CA ASP A 24 12.19 -3.77 -8.30
C ASP A 24 11.95 -4.16 -6.83
N LEU A 25 11.59 -3.17 -6.00
CA LEU A 25 11.25 -3.34 -4.59
C LEU A 25 10.21 -2.28 -4.17
N CYS A 26 9.49 -2.55 -3.09
CA CYS A 26 8.60 -1.58 -2.46
C CYS A 26 8.84 -1.53 -0.94
N VAL A 27 8.52 -0.37 -0.35
CA VAL A 27 8.48 -0.19 1.10
C VAL A 27 7.15 0.46 1.45
N GLN A 28 6.36 -0.21 2.28
CA GLN A 28 5.10 0.32 2.82
C GLN A 28 5.34 0.83 4.24
N ALA A 29 5.20 2.15 4.44
CA ALA A 29 5.30 2.79 5.75
C ALA A 29 3.91 3.22 6.22
N CYS A 30 3.40 2.56 7.26
CA CYS A 30 2.11 2.88 7.89
C CYS A 30 2.37 3.49 9.27
N ALA A 31 1.74 4.64 9.53
CA ALA A 31 1.77 5.31 10.83
C ALA A 31 0.47 6.10 11.01
N ASP A 32 0.07 6.30 12.26
CA ASP A 32 -1.07 7.17 12.58
C ASP A 32 -0.77 8.65 12.28
N ASP A 33 0.51 9.04 12.31
CA ASP A 33 0.98 10.35 11.89
C ASP A 33 1.61 10.30 10.48
N PRO A 34 1.07 11.02 9.49
CA PRO A 34 1.60 11.02 8.12
C PRO A 34 3.03 11.57 8.05
N GLN A 35 3.44 12.48 8.94
CA GLN A 35 4.81 13.00 8.98
C GLN A 35 5.81 11.91 9.37
N VAL A 36 5.44 10.99 10.26
CA VAL A 36 6.27 9.86 10.66
C VAL A 36 6.49 8.92 9.48
N ALA A 37 5.44 8.58 8.73
CA ALA A 37 5.54 7.73 7.54
C ALA A 37 6.44 8.37 6.45
N VAL A 38 6.23 9.66 6.17
CA VAL A 38 7.04 10.41 5.19
C VAL A 38 8.50 10.51 5.65
N HIS A 39 8.74 10.77 6.93
CA HIS A 39 10.08 10.83 7.51
C HIS A 39 10.82 9.49 7.35
N ALA A 40 10.15 8.36 7.60
CA ALA A 40 10.73 7.04 7.43
C ALA A 40 11.18 6.79 5.98
N ILE A 41 10.27 6.99 5.01
CA ILE A 41 10.57 6.80 3.58
C ILE A 41 11.69 7.73 3.12
N ARG A 42 11.68 9.00 3.54
CA ARG A 42 12.72 9.97 3.17
C ARG A 42 14.11 9.54 3.67
N ASN A 43 14.20 9.00 4.88
CA ASN A 43 15.48 8.52 5.41
C ASN A 43 15.97 7.26 4.70
N LEU A 44 15.09 6.31 4.38
CA LEU A 44 15.45 5.12 3.61
C LEU A 44 15.97 5.48 2.21
N ALA A 45 15.27 6.38 1.51
CA ALA A 45 15.72 6.88 0.21
C ALA A 45 17.07 7.60 0.30
N ARG A 46 17.31 8.35 1.37
CA ARG A 46 18.60 9.02 1.62
C ARG A 46 19.72 8.01 1.85
N ILE A 47 19.49 6.98 2.67
CA ILE A 47 20.49 5.94 2.96
C ILE A 47 20.83 5.14 1.69
N GLY A 48 19.83 4.86 0.86
CA GLY A 48 19.99 4.13 -0.39
C GLY A 48 20.55 4.94 -1.56
N PHE A 49 20.89 6.22 -1.36
CA PHE A 49 21.34 7.09 -2.43
C PHE A 49 22.58 6.51 -3.14
N GLY A 50 22.57 6.53 -4.48
CA GLY A 50 23.61 5.92 -5.32
C GLY A 50 23.43 4.42 -5.58
N THR A 51 22.52 3.75 -4.88
CA THR A 51 22.17 2.33 -5.09
C THR A 51 20.73 2.16 -5.56
N VAL A 52 19.80 2.94 -5.02
CA VAL A 52 18.38 2.91 -5.37
C VAL A 52 17.86 4.32 -5.67
N ALA A 53 16.77 4.39 -6.44
CA ALA A 53 16.04 5.62 -6.72
C ALA A 53 14.54 5.41 -6.52
N ILE A 54 13.82 6.46 -6.13
CA ILE A 54 12.36 6.42 -6.04
C ILE A 54 11.79 6.40 -7.46
N ARG A 55 11.14 5.29 -7.82
CA ARG A 55 10.42 5.17 -9.10
C ARG A 55 9.12 5.96 -9.09
N TRP A 56 8.30 5.75 -8.06
CA TRP A 56 7.06 6.46 -7.79
C TRP A 56 6.77 6.39 -6.28
N SER A 57 5.91 7.27 -5.78
CA SER A 57 5.45 7.25 -4.40
C SER A 57 3.96 7.58 -4.35
N GLN A 58 3.27 7.02 -3.35
CA GLN A 58 1.85 7.27 -3.11
C GLN A 58 1.64 7.54 -1.62
N LEU A 59 1.05 8.69 -1.32
CA LEU A 59 0.56 8.98 0.02
C LEU A 59 -0.89 8.51 0.12
N GLY A 60 -1.18 7.68 1.12
CA GLY A 60 -2.53 7.28 1.49
C GLY A 60 -2.93 7.94 2.81
N PHE A 61 -4.23 8.15 3.01
CA PHE A 61 -4.79 8.61 4.27
C PHE A 61 -5.98 7.74 4.67
N GLY A 62 -6.28 7.76 5.97
CA GLY A 62 -7.36 6.99 6.57
C GLY A 62 -6.96 5.56 6.95
N LYS A 63 -7.76 4.96 7.84
CA LYS A 63 -7.82 3.52 8.03
C LYS A 63 -8.60 3.01 6.81
N THR A 64 -7.98 2.38 5.83
CA THR A 64 -8.68 1.97 4.59
C THR A 64 -9.08 0.49 4.60
N SER A 65 -8.77 -0.22 5.67
CA SER A 65 -9.12 -1.63 5.85
C SER A 65 -9.21 -1.93 7.35
N SER A 66 -10.29 -2.60 7.78
CA SER A 66 -10.37 -3.15 9.13
C SER A 66 -9.71 -4.52 9.16
N THR A 67 -8.63 -4.66 9.92
CA THR A 67 -8.05 -5.96 10.32
C THR A 67 -8.16 -6.17 11.83
N THR A 68 -8.85 -5.27 12.53
CA THR A 68 -9.06 -5.31 13.99
C THR A 68 -10.53 -5.67 14.27
N PRO A 69 -10.82 -6.84 14.86
CA PRO A 69 -12.18 -7.19 15.26
C PRO A 69 -12.78 -6.14 16.19
N GLY A 70 -14.05 -5.80 15.97
CA GLY A 70 -14.80 -4.87 16.84
C GLY A 70 -14.50 -3.38 16.62
N ALA A 71 -13.55 -3.01 15.77
CA ALA A 71 -13.36 -1.62 15.37
C ALA A 71 -14.42 -1.18 14.33
N GLU A 72 -14.81 0.10 14.36
CA GLU A 72 -15.74 0.63 13.35
C GLU A 72 -15.11 0.57 11.94
N THR A 73 -15.83 -0.05 11.00
CA THR A 73 -15.38 -0.11 9.60
C THR A 73 -15.30 1.30 9.01
N PRO A 74 -14.13 1.72 8.50
CA PRO A 74 -13.94 3.04 7.92
C PRO A 74 -14.70 3.19 6.60
N ARG A 75 -14.82 4.42 6.10
CA ARG A 75 -15.50 4.71 4.82
C ARG A 75 -14.51 5.14 3.75
N ASN A 76 -14.71 4.66 2.52
CA ASN A 76 -13.98 5.12 1.35
C ASN A 76 -14.49 6.48 0.85
N LEU A 77 -13.85 7.04 -0.18
CA LEU A 77 -14.20 8.37 -0.72
C LEU A 77 -15.59 8.43 -1.38
N PHE A 78 -16.22 7.29 -1.67
CA PHE A 78 -17.61 7.22 -2.13
C PHE A 78 -18.62 7.17 -0.96
N GLY A 79 -18.14 7.19 0.27
CA GLY A 79 -18.97 7.20 1.49
C GLY A 79 -19.43 5.83 1.95
N PHE A 80 -19.01 4.74 1.30
CA PHE A 80 -19.36 3.37 1.69
C PHE A 80 -18.40 2.84 2.75
N LYS A 81 -18.90 2.01 3.68
CA LYS A 81 -18.04 1.25 4.60
C LYS A 81 -17.16 0.29 3.80
N ASP A 82 -15.87 0.29 4.07
CA ASP A 82 -14.87 -0.48 3.32
C ASP A 82 -14.00 -1.32 4.26
N GLY A 83 -13.93 -2.63 4.00
CA GLY A 83 -13.31 -3.61 4.88
C GLY A 83 -14.25 -4.33 5.86
N THR A 84 -15.56 -4.42 5.58
CA THR A 84 -16.53 -5.17 6.42
C THR A 84 -16.29 -6.69 6.38
N ASN A 85 -15.94 -7.24 5.22
CA ASN A 85 -15.66 -8.67 5.04
C ASN A 85 -14.19 -8.86 4.67
N ASN A 86 -13.32 -8.62 5.64
CA ASN A 86 -11.87 -8.73 5.51
C ASN A 86 -11.34 -9.74 6.54
N ILE A 87 -10.15 -10.28 6.30
CA ILE A 87 -9.47 -11.20 7.23
C ILE A 87 -8.96 -10.40 8.43
N ALA A 88 -9.35 -10.81 9.63
CA ALA A 88 -8.87 -10.16 10.85
C ALA A 88 -7.45 -10.64 11.21
N GLY A 89 -6.67 -9.79 11.88
CA GLY A 89 -5.27 -10.12 12.21
C GLY A 89 -5.11 -11.25 13.22
N ASP A 90 -6.16 -11.56 13.98
CA ASP A 90 -6.25 -12.66 14.93
C ASP A 90 -6.89 -13.94 14.34
N GLU A 91 -7.39 -13.88 13.10
CA GLU A 91 -7.81 -15.07 12.36
C GLU A 91 -6.57 -15.85 11.92
N THR A 92 -6.19 -16.81 12.76
CA THR A 92 -5.18 -17.81 12.44
C THR A 92 -5.82 -18.93 11.63
N LYS A 93 -5.31 -19.18 10.42
CA LYS A 93 -5.55 -20.43 9.71
C LYS A 93 -4.83 -21.58 10.40
#